data_AF-B9TJY6-F1
#
_entry.id   AF-B9TJY6-F1
#
_cell.length_a   1.000
_cell.length_b   1.000
_cell.length_c   1.000
_cell.angle_alpha   90.00
_cell.angle_beta   90.00
_cell.angle_gamma   90.00
#
_symmetry.space_group_name_H-M   'P 1'
#
loop_
_entity.id
_entity.type
_entity.pdbx_description
1 polymer ?
#
loop_
_entity_poly.entity_id
_entity_poly.type
_entity_poly.pdbx_seq_one_letter_code
_entity_poly.pdbx_strand_id
1 'polypeptide(L)'
;ATAMNVALNMVVFSYLDRPIFDIFVDGKGGDSSGPYPQTGGSTISGVTFKVGPQKVSWVLGGPPGTPHNGETVTAKNVPVLQPVEGARYLALHIYKDSTVELITSKFYPDESPRGMKEQGK
;
A
#
# COMPACT_ATOMS: atom_id res chain seq x y z
N ALA A 1 6.84 -26.50 1.02
CA ALA A 1 5.92 -25.99 -0.01
C ALA A 1 6.68 -24.97 -0.84
N THR A 2 6.66 -25.08 -2.18
CA THR A 2 7.28 -24.08 -3.07
C THR A 2 6.56 -22.75 -2.87
N ALA A 3 7.29 -21.68 -2.60
CA ALA A 3 6.70 -20.35 -2.49
C ALA A 3 6.08 -19.97 -3.85
N MET A 4 4.76 -19.76 -3.89
CA MET A 4 4.06 -19.29 -5.07
C MET A 4 4.34 -17.80 -5.24
N ASN A 5 4.73 -17.38 -6.45
CA ASN A 5 4.89 -15.96 -6.79
C ASN A 5 3.76 -15.52 -7.72
N VAL A 6 3.38 -14.26 -7.64
CA VAL A 6 2.36 -13.63 -8.50
C VAL A 6 2.87 -12.27 -8.97
N ALA A 7 2.67 -11.93 -10.24
CA ALA A 7 2.95 -10.61 -10.77
C ALA A 7 1.67 -9.77 -10.77
N LEU A 8 1.69 -8.62 -10.09
CA LEU A 8 0.54 -7.72 -9.96
C LEU A 8 0.98 -6.27 -10.20
N ASN A 9 0.04 -5.44 -10.65
CA ASN A 9 0.18 -4.00 -10.70
C ASN A 9 -0.22 -3.42 -9.33
N MET A 10 0.71 -2.81 -8.63
CA MET A 10 0.47 -2.27 -7.28
C MET A 10 -0.13 -0.86 -7.39
N VAL A 11 -1.23 -0.61 -6.68
CA VAL A 11 -1.89 0.70 -6.55
C VAL A 11 -1.90 1.07 -5.07
N VAL A 12 -1.47 2.29 -4.75
CA VAL A 12 -1.36 2.74 -3.36
C VAL A 12 -2.55 3.63 -2.98
N PHE A 13 -3.18 3.28 -1.87
CA PHE A 13 -4.19 4.05 -1.16
C PHE A 13 -3.64 4.46 0.22
N SER A 14 -3.20 5.71 0.37
CA SER A 14 -2.76 6.29 1.63
C SER A 14 -3.86 7.16 2.24
N TYR A 15 -4.21 6.87 3.49
CA TYR A 15 -5.15 7.67 4.27
C TYR A 15 -4.45 8.64 5.23
N LEU A 16 -3.14 8.85 5.04
CA LEU A 16 -2.35 9.81 5.82
C LEU A 16 -2.59 11.23 5.29
N ASP A 17 -2.61 12.19 6.21
CA ASP A 17 -2.75 13.63 5.92
C ASP A 17 -1.43 14.29 5.45
N ARG A 18 -0.44 13.48 5.08
CA ARG A 18 0.89 13.89 4.64
C ARG A 18 1.37 13.00 3.49
N PRO A 19 2.27 13.49 2.63
CA PRO A 19 2.85 12.66 1.58
C PRO A 19 3.72 11.55 2.18
N ILE A 20 3.79 10.43 1.47
CA ILE A 20 4.66 9.31 1.79
C ILE A 20 5.38 8.82 0.52
N PHE A 21 6.59 8.32 0.71
CA PHE A 21 7.50 7.92 -0.35
C PHE A 21 8.06 6.52 -0.08
N ASP A 22 8.80 5.98 -1.06
CA ASP A 22 9.53 4.72 -0.94
C ASP A 22 8.67 3.60 -0.35
N ILE A 23 7.47 3.45 -0.89
CA ILE A 23 6.48 2.50 -0.41
C ILE A 23 6.83 1.12 -0.97
N PHE A 24 7.11 0.18 -0.06
CA PHE A 24 7.54 -1.17 -0.40
C PHE A 24 6.67 -2.24 0.25
N VAL A 25 6.44 -3.33 -0.48
CA VAL A 25 5.89 -4.60 -0.01
C VAL A 25 6.97 -5.66 -0.22
N ASP A 26 7.48 -6.26 0.85
CA ASP A 26 8.61 -7.20 0.84
C ASP A 26 9.85 -6.65 0.10
N GLY A 27 10.10 -5.34 0.22
CA GLY A 27 11.19 -4.65 -0.48
C GLY A 27 10.98 -4.50 -1.98
N LYS A 28 9.78 -4.77 -2.49
CA LYS A 28 9.36 -4.59 -3.89
C LYS A 28 8.43 -3.39 -4.00
N GLY A 29 8.56 -2.60 -5.07
CA GLY A 29 7.82 -1.35 -5.24
C GLY A 29 8.77 -0.15 -5.32
N GLY A 30 8.47 0.89 -4.54
CA GLY A 30 9.09 2.22 -4.63
C GLY A 30 8.09 3.27 -5.11
N ASP A 31 6.84 3.17 -4.67
CA ASP A 31 5.79 4.12 -5.05
C ASP A 31 5.75 5.30 -4.07
N SER A 32 4.93 6.29 -4.39
CA SER A 32 4.62 7.42 -3.52
C SER A 32 3.13 7.71 -3.52
N SER A 33 2.67 8.39 -2.48
CA SER A 33 1.33 8.96 -2.42
C SER A 33 1.40 10.38 -1.92
N GLY A 34 0.59 11.25 -2.53
CA GLY A 34 0.28 12.55 -1.96
C GLY A 34 -0.48 12.43 -0.64
N PRO A 35 -0.66 13.55 0.09
CA PRO A 35 -1.55 13.58 1.24
C PRO A 35 -2.99 13.26 0.81
N TYR A 36 -3.70 12.51 1.65
CA TYR A 36 -5.13 12.27 1.47
C TYR A 36 -5.88 13.62 1.31
N PRO A 37 -6.83 13.76 0.37
CA PRO A 37 -7.50 12.71 -0.42
C PRO A 37 -6.84 12.33 -1.75
N GLN A 38 -5.59 12.75 -2.01
CA GLN A 38 -4.90 12.47 -3.29
C GLN A 38 -4.31 11.06 -3.29
N THR A 39 -5.14 10.06 -3.55
CA THR A 39 -4.74 8.65 -3.47
C THR A 39 -5.31 7.79 -4.60
N GLY A 40 -4.78 6.56 -4.76
CA GLY A 40 -5.21 5.66 -5.85
C GLY A 40 -4.83 6.15 -7.26
N GLY A 41 -3.97 7.16 -7.37
CA GLY A 41 -3.59 7.77 -8.65
C GLY A 41 -2.26 7.27 -9.22
N SER A 42 -1.46 6.53 -8.44
CA SER A 42 -0.19 5.95 -8.86
C SER A 42 -0.29 4.44 -9.01
N THR A 43 0.50 3.87 -9.93
CA THR A 43 0.55 2.42 -10.15
C THR A 43 1.94 1.98 -10.57
N ILE A 44 2.49 0.98 -9.90
CA ILE A 44 3.70 0.28 -10.33
C ILE A 44 3.29 -1.04 -10.99
N SER A 45 3.62 -1.20 -12.27
CA SER A 45 3.21 -2.37 -13.04
C SER A 45 4.18 -3.54 -12.91
N GLY A 46 3.65 -4.77 -12.97
CA GLY A 46 4.44 -6.00 -13.10
C GLY A 46 5.31 -6.36 -11.89
N VAL A 47 4.91 -5.98 -10.68
CA VAL A 47 5.66 -6.29 -9.46
C VAL A 47 5.42 -7.75 -9.06
N THR A 48 6.50 -8.52 -8.92
CA THR A 48 6.43 -9.92 -8.49
C THR A 48 6.47 -10.03 -6.96
N PHE A 49 5.39 -10.52 -6.38
CA PHE A 49 5.23 -10.75 -4.94
C PHE A 49 5.23 -12.24 -4.61
N LYS A 50 5.70 -12.58 -3.41
CA LYS A 50 5.49 -13.90 -2.82
C LYS A 50 4.08 -13.95 -2.24
N VAL A 51 3.36 -15.04 -2.45
CA VAL A 51 2.05 -15.25 -1.80
C VAL A 51 2.27 -15.59 -0.32
N GLY A 52 1.48 -14.99 0.57
CA GLY A 52 1.59 -15.18 2.02
C GLY A 52 1.85 -13.88 2.79
N PRO A 53 2.34 -13.96 4.04
CA PRO A 53 2.64 -12.81 4.88
C PRO A 53 3.60 -11.83 4.21
N GLN A 54 3.31 -10.53 4.25
CA GLN A 54 4.15 -9.47 3.69
C GLN A 54 4.63 -8.50 4.77
N LYS A 55 5.83 -7.97 4.60
CA LYS A 55 6.31 -6.78 5.32
C LYS A 55 6.05 -5.54 4.46
N VAL A 56 5.43 -4.52 5.03
CA VAL A 56 5.18 -3.24 4.34
C VAL A 56 5.90 -2.10 5.05
N SER A 57 6.50 -1.19 4.28
CA SER A 57 7.16 0.00 4.81
C SER A 57 7.01 1.20 3.87
N TRP A 58 7.13 2.40 4.43
CA TRP A 58 7.09 3.67 3.71
C TRP A 58 7.88 4.75 4.45
N VAL A 59 8.26 5.82 3.76
CA VAL A 59 8.96 6.98 4.32
C VAL A 59 7.99 8.15 4.49
N LEU A 60 8.03 8.80 5.66
CA LEU A 60 7.21 9.96 5.96
C LEU A 60 7.75 11.24 5.30
N GLY A 61 6.89 11.91 4.53
CA GLY A 61 7.19 13.17 3.87
C GLY A 61 6.47 14.38 4.49
N GLY A 62 6.76 15.57 3.97
CA GLY A 62 6.09 16.80 4.36
C GLY A 62 6.97 18.05 4.18
N PRO A 63 6.42 19.26 4.38
CA PRO A 63 7.22 20.50 4.38
C PRO A 63 8.37 20.47 5.40
N PRO A 64 9.43 21.28 5.21
CA PRO A 64 10.51 21.40 6.19
C PRO A 64 9.99 21.67 7.61
N GLY A 65 10.54 20.97 8.60
CA GLY A 65 10.12 21.08 10.00
C GLY A 65 8.94 20.18 10.39
N THR A 66 8.33 19.44 9.46
CA THR A 66 7.31 18.44 9.82
C THR A 66 7.95 17.33 10.66
N PRO A 67 7.37 16.96 11.81
CA PRO A 67 7.88 15.88 12.64
C PRO A 67 8.06 14.58 11.84
N HIS A 68 9.15 13.87 12.13
CA HIS A 68 9.47 12.56 11.56
C HIS A 68 9.67 12.53 10.03
N ASN A 69 9.87 13.69 9.38
CA ASN A 69 10.24 13.70 7.96
C ASN A 69 11.50 12.85 7.70
N GLY A 70 11.43 12.00 6.68
CA GLY A 70 12.49 11.05 6.32
C GLY A 70 12.51 9.77 7.16
N GLU A 71 11.67 9.66 8.20
CA GLU A 71 11.56 8.43 8.99
C GLU A 71 10.90 7.31 8.18
N THR A 72 11.49 6.11 8.22
CA THR A 72 10.90 4.90 7.65
C THR A 72 9.98 4.25 8.67
N VAL A 73 8.70 4.15 8.33
CA VAL A 73 7.69 3.42 9.11
C VAL A 73 7.55 2.00 8.55
N THR A 74 7.46 1.02 9.44
CA THR A 74 7.05 -0.35 9.11
C THR A 74 5.64 -0.58 9.62
N ALA A 75 4.80 -1.25 8.83
CA ALA A 75 3.44 -1.60 9.24
C ALA A 75 3.44 -2.39 10.56
N LYS A 76 2.51 -2.05 11.46
CA LYS A 76 2.37 -2.72 12.77
C LYS A 76 1.78 -4.12 12.65
N ASN A 77 0.94 -4.36 11.66
CA ASN A 77 0.38 -5.66 11.36
C ASN A 77 1.16 -6.37 10.25
N VAL A 78 0.97 -7.68 10.14
CA VAL A 78 1.51 -8.50 9.06
C VAL A 78 0.36 -8.86 8.11
N PRO A 79 0.12 -8.08 7.05
CA PRO A 79 -0.91 -8.41 6.08
C PRO A 79 -0.54 -9.69 5.32
N VAL A 80 -1.53 -10.43 4.84
CA VAL A 80 -1.33 -11.64 4.05
C VAL A 80 -1.80 -11.40 2.63
N LEU A 81 -0.89 -11.50 1.67
CA LEU A 81 -1.24 -11.45 0.25
C LEU A 81 -1.84 -12.79 -0.18
N GLN A 82 -3.11 -12.76 -0.56
CA GLN A 82 -3.84 -13.90 -1.11
C GLN A 82 -4.51 -13.47 -2.43
N PRO A 83 -3.90 -13.79 -3.58
CA PRO A 83 -4.45 -13.43 -4.87
C PRO A 83 -5.74 -14.18 -5.17
N VAL A 84 -6.77 -13.45 -5.59
CA VAL A 84 -7.96 -14.05 -6.20
C VAL A 84 -7.66 -14.52 -7.63
N GLU A 85 -8.46 -15.45 -8.16
CA GLU A 85 -8.32 -15.93 -9.53
C GLU A 85 -8.39 -14.76 -10.53
N GLY A 86 -7.41 -14.69 -11.43
CA GLY A 86 -7.33 -13.64 -12.44
C GLY A 86 -6.98 -12.25 -11.90
N ALA A 87 -6.49 -12.14 -10.65
CA ALA A 87 -5.99 -10.89 -10.10
C ALA A 87 -4.90 -10.28 -11.01
N ARG A 88 -5.02 -8.97 -11.26
CA ARG A 88 -4.05 -8.15 -12.01
C ARG A 88 -3.49 -7.02 -11.17
N TYR A 89 -4.21 -6.63 -10.12
CA TYR A 89 -3.87 -5.51 -9.27
C TYR A 89 -3.72 -5.94 -7.81
N LEU A 90 -2.83 -5.27 -7.11
CA LEU A 90 -2.71 -5.26 -5.66
C LEU A 90 -3.00 -3.84 -5.17
N ALA A 91 -4.12 -3.65 -4.49
CA ALA A 91 -4.39 -2.43 -3.75
C ALA A 91 -3.70 -2.53 -2.38
N LEU A 92 -2.76 -1.63 -2.12
CA LEU A 92 -2.12 -1.44 -0.83
C LEU A 92 -2.78 -0.25 -0.13
N HIS A 93 -3.52 -0.53 0.94
CA HIS A 93 -4.15 0.48 1.78
C HIS A 93 -3.29 0.74 3.02
N ILE A 94 -2.87 1.98 3.25
CA ILE A 94 -2.05 2.41 4.40
C ILE A 94 -2.88 3.36 5.27
N TYR A 95 -3.08 2.98 6.53
CA TYR A 95 -3.96 3.68 7.47
C TYR A 95 -3.19 4.53 8.48
N LYS A 96 -3.90 5.48 9.11
CA LYS A 96 -3.32 6.43 10.09
C LYS A 96 -2.73 5.75 11.34
N ASP A 97 -3.27 4.60 11.72
CA ASP A 97 -2.78 3.81 12.86
C ASP A 97 -1.50 3.01 12.57
N SER A 98 -0.92 3.18 11.38
CA SER A 98 0.22 2.44 10.84
C SER A 98 -0.06 0.96 10.59
N THR A 99 -1.32 0.59 10.39
CA THR A 99 -1.68 -0.72 9.83
C THR A 99 -1.89 -0.62 8.33
N VAL A 100 -1.88 -1.78 7.67
CA VAL A 100 -2.07 -1.90 6.23
C VAL A 100 -3.06 -3.01 5.88
N GLU A 101 -3.68 -2.90 4.72
CA GLU A 101 -4.52 -3.94 4.12
C GLU A 101 -4.10 -4.16 2.66
N LEU A 102 -4.10 -5.43 2.26
CA LEU A 102 -3.74 -5.86 0.91
C LEU A 102 -4.98 -6.49 0.27
N ILE A 103 -5.48 -5.89 -0.80
CA ILE A 103 -6.66 -6.40 -1.53
C ILE A 103 -6.25 -6.65 -2.97
N THR A 104 -6.50 -7.85 -3.48
CA THR A 104 -6.26 -8.16 -4.89
C THR A 104 -7.52 -7.99 -5.72
N SER A 105 -7.35 -7.54 -6.96
CA SER A 105 -8.45 -7.23 -7.87
C SER A 105 -8.08 -7.59 -9.30
N LYS A 106 -9.10 -7.96 -10.09
CA LYS A 106 -8.98 -8.15 -11.55
C LYS A 106 -8.92 -6.82 -12.31
N PHE A 107 -9.58 -5.80 -11.79
CA PHE A 107 -9.69 -4.46 -12.40
C PHE A 107 -8.97 -3.41 -11.55
N TYR A 108 -8.86 -2.19 -12.06
CA TYR A 108 -8.30 -1.10 -11.28
C TYR A 108 -9.09 -0.97 -9.96
N PRO A 109 -8.43 -1.01 -8.80
CA PRO A 109 -9.09 -1.03 -7.51
C PRO A 109 -9.63 0.35 -7.10
N ASP A 110 -10.60 0.34 -6.20
CA ASP A 110 -11.11 1.51 -5.49
C ASP A 110 -10.63 1.53 -4.03
N GLU A 111 -11.03 2.56 -3.27
CA GLU A 111 -10.82 2.61 -1.82
C GLU A 111 -11.48 1.41 -1.11
N SER A 112 -10.86 0.91 -0.04
CA SER A 112 -11.40 -0.21 0.72
C SER A 112 -12.62 0.22 1.56
N PRO A 113 -13.47 -0.74 1.98
CA PRO A 113 -14.57 -0.42 2.91
C PRO A 113 -14.10 0.23 4.22
N ARG A 114 -12.91 -0.14 4.72
CA ARG A 114 -12.33 0.52 5.90
C ARG A 114 -11.88 1.95 5.56
N GLY A 115 -11.21 2.13 4.42
CA GLY A 115 -10.81 3.44 3.92
C GLY A 115 -11.98 4.41 3.83
N MET A 116 -13.11 3.96 3.27
CA MET A 116 -14.34 4.75 3.17
C MET A 116 -14.90 5.13 4.56
N LYS A 117 -14.92 4.19 5.51
CA LYS A 117 -15.37 4.45 6.88
C LYS A 117 -14.50 5.46 7.64
N GLU A 118 -13.18 5.39 7.49
CA GLU A 118 -12.26 6.37 8.12
C GLU A 118 -12.45 7.80 7.57
N GLN A 119 -13.17 7.94 6.45
CA GLN A 119 -13.53 9.21 5.83
C GLN A 119 -14.96 9.66 6.17
N GLY A 120 -15.75 8.84 6.87
CA GLY A 120 -17.16 9.10 7.11
C GLY A 120 -18.04 9.00 5.87
N LYS A 121 -17.62 8.21 4.86
CA LYS A 121 -18.39 7.89 3.67
C LYS A 121 -19.17 6.58 3.81
#